data_AF-C4VC88-F1
#
_entry.id   AF-C4VC88-F1
#
_cell.length_a   1.000
_cell.length_b   1.000
_cell.length_c   1.000
_cell.angle_alpha   90.00
_cell.angle_beta   90.00
_cell.angle_gamma   90.00
#
_symmetry.space_group_name_H-M   'P 1'
#
loop_
_entity.id
_entity.type
_entity.pdbx_description
1 polymer ?
#
loop_
_entity_poly.entity_id
_entity_poly.type
_entity_poly.pdbx_seq_one_letter_code
_entity_poly.pdbx_strand_id
1 'polypeptide(L)'
;FVLGGRFNEMYYWDTYWIVIGLVACDLEDEAFNLIKSFVNIIESEGFIPNGTRKYYLNRSQPPFFPHMLFYLYENTENQKIRNFILSKGLDAAIEEHRFFMKVKVTGEETENTFNVYKVYSDKPRFESYKDDLKTYKNSNYSKNIYSNIATAAESGWDFSSRWLIDDNLLHTNDIINIVPVDLNAIMLRNEQIIHYFLNI
;
A
#
# COMPACT_ATOMS: atom_id res chain seq x y z
N PHE A 1 10.98 -11.28 -6.09
CA PHE A 1 10.86 -10.58 -7.38
C PHE A 1 10.92 -9.08 -7.13
N VAL A 2 11.54 -8.33 -8.03
CA VAL A 2 11.70 -6.87 -7.91
C VAL A 2 11.31 -6.23 -9.24
N LEU A 3 10.97 -4.94 -9.21
CA LEU A 3 10.58 -4.19 -10.40
C LEU A 3 11.71 -4.04 -11.44
N GLY A 4 12.96 -4.20 -11.00
CA GLY A 4 14.14 -4.13 -11.87
C GLY A 4 14.68 -2.71 -12.05
N GLY A 5 15.88 -2.62 -12.64
CA GLY A 5 16.59 -1.37 -12.82
C GLY A 5 17.06 -0.76 -11.49
N ARG A 6 16.57 0.44 -11.15
CA ARG A 6 16.92 1.12 -9.89
C ARG A 6 16.26 0.52 -8.65
N PHE A 7 15.23 -0.29 -8.85
CA PHE A 7 14.38 -0.84 -7.81
C PHE A 7 14.82 -2.27 -7.48
N ASN A 8 15.60 -2.39 -6.40
CA ASN A 8 16.24 -3.65 -5.98
C ASN A 8 15.58 -4.24 -4.73
N GLU A 9 14.38 -3.79 -4.41
CA GLU A 9 13.56 -4.21 -3.28
C GLU A 9 12.17 -4.61 -3.77
N MET A 10 11.48 -5.43 -2.97
CA MET A 10 10.06 -5.70 -3.22
C MET A 10 9.27 -4.43 -2.91
N TYR A 11 8.43 -4.01 -3.86
CA TYR A 11 7.42 -2.97 -3.70
C TYR A 11 6.05 -3.61 -3.51
N TYR A 12 5.24 -3.06 -2.62
CA TYR A 12 4.04 -3.72 -2.14
C TYR A 12 3.00 -3.93 -3.26
N TRP A 13 2.40 -2.85 -3.77
CA TRP A 13 1.28 -2.96 -4.71
C TRP A 13 1.71 -3.56 -6.07
N ASP A 14 2.96 -3.34 -6.49
CA ASP A 14 3.53 -3.91 -7.71
C ASP A 14 3.58 -5.44 -7.65
N THR A 15 3.80 -5.98 -6.45
CA THR A 15 3.89 -7.42 -6.24
C THR A 15 2.57 -8.13 -6.56
N TYR A 16 1.43 -7.43 -6.54
CA TYR A 16 0.15 -8.03 -6.94
C TYR A 16 0.16 -8.44 -8.42
N TRP A 17 0.63 -7.55 -9.28
CA TRP A 17 0.75 -7.82 -10.71
C TRP A 17 1.80 -8.90 -11.00
N ILE A 18 2.87 -8.94 -10.20
CA ILE A 18 3.88 -10.00 -10.27
C ILE A 18 3.26 -11.35 -9.89
N VAL A 19 2.48 -11.43 -8.80
CA VAL A 19 1.78 -12.66 -8.39
C VAL A 19 0.86 -13.17 -9.50
N ILE A 20 0.09 -12.27 -10.13
CA ILE A 20 -0.75 -12.62 -11.29
C ILE A 20 0.10 -13.22 -12.42
N GLY A 21 1.19 -12.54 -12.79
CA GLY A 21 2.07 -12.98 -13.87
C GLY A 21 2.76 -14.31 -13.57
N LEU A 22 3.13 -14.58 -12.32
CA LEU A 22 3.75 -15.84 -11.90
C LEU A 22 2.77 -17.00 -12.03
N VAL A 23 1.56 -16.85 -11.49
CA VAL A 23 0.51 -17.88 -11.60
C VAL A 23 0.16 -18.15 -13.07
N ALA A 24 0.06 -17.12 -13.91
CA ALA A 24 -0.18 -17.28 -15.35
C ALA A 24 0.97 -18.00 -16.10
N CYS A 25 2.17 -18.06 -15.51
CA CYS A 25 3.33 -18.77 -16.03
C CYS A 25 3.56 -20.13 -15.35
N ASP A 26 2.57 -20.66 -14.61
CA ASP A 26 2.67 -21.90 -13.82
C ASP A 26 3.77 -21.85 -12.72
N LEU A 27 4.10 -20.66 -12.23
CA LEU A 27 5.07 -20.40 -11.16
C LEU A 27 4.38 -20.12 -9.82
N GLU A 28 3.45 -21.01 -9.41
CA GLU A 28 2.66 -20.83 -8.18
C GLU A 28 3.51 -20.90 -6.90
N ASP A 29 4.59 -21.68 -6.90
CA ASP A 29 5.50 -21.78 -5.76
C ASP A 29 6.23 -20.45 -5.51
N GLU A 30 6.62 -19.75 -6.56
CA GLU A 30 7.21 -18.41 -6.51
C GLU A 30 6.20 -17.38 -5.99
N ALA A 31 4.96 -17.42 -6.47
CA ALA A 31 3.88 -16.57 -5.97
C ALA A 31 3.62 -16.84 -4.47
N PHE A 32 3.61 -18.11 -4.08
CA PHE A 32 3.46 -18.51 -2.69
C PHE A 32 4.62 -18.03 -1.81
N ASN A 33 5.86 -18.07 -2.30
CA ASN A 33 7.03 -17.55 -1.59
C ASN A 33 6.95 -16.03 -1.37
N LEU A 34 6.46 -15.27 -2.35
CA LEU A 34 6.19 -13.83 -2.18
C LEU A 34 5.14 -13.57 -1.10
N ILE A 35 4.01 -14.27 -1.15
CA ILE A 35 2.95 -14.14 -0.14
C ILE A 35 3.48 -14.47 1.26
N LYS A 36 4.25 -15.55 1.43
CA LYS A 36 4.88 -15.87 2.72
C LYS A 36 5.81 -14.76 3.23
N SER A 37 6.52 -14.09 2.32
CA SER A 37 7.39 -12.97 2.68
C SER A 37 6.58 -11.80 3.23
N PHE A 38 5.43 -11.49 2.61
CA PHE A 38 4.53 -10.46 3.11
C PHE A 38 3.83 -10.84 4.42
N VAL A 39 3.44 -12.10 4.61
CA VAL A 39 2.95 -12.58 5.91
C VAL A 39 4.00 -12.31 7.00
N ASN A 40 5.27 -12.66 6.76
CA ASN A 40 6.33 -12.43 7.75
C ASN A 40 6.53 -10.93 8.04
N ILE A 41 6.39 -10.07 7.03
CA ILE A 41 6.50 -8.61 7.19
C ILE A 41 5.33 -8.05 8.00
N ILE A 42 4.10 -8.51 7.74
CA ILE A 42 2.93 -8.10 8.52
C ILE A 42 3.05 -8.62 9.97
N GLU A 43 3.50 -9.85 10.17
CA GLU A 43 3.75 -10.40 11.52
C GLU A 43 4.78 -9.57 12.31
N SER A 44 5.79 -8.98 11.64
CA SER A 44 6.82 -8.18 12.31
C SER A 44 6.49 -6.69 12.45
N GLU A 45 5.89 -6.07 11.44
CA GLU A 45 5.68 -4.61 11.36
C GLU A 45 4.21 -4.19 11.48
N GLY A 46 3.27 -5.13 11.35
CA GLY A 46 1.82 -4.90 11.39
C GLY A 46 1.20 -4.42 10.06
N PHE A 47 2.01 -4.20 9.03
CA PHE A 47 1.60 -3.80 7.68
C PHE A 47 2.74 -4.04 6.68
N ILE A 48 2.44 -3.99 5.38
CA ILE A 48 3.48 -4.05 4.35
C ILE A 48 3.96 -2.62 4.02
N PRO A 49 5.26 -2.29 4.20
CA PRO A 49 5.80 -0.99 3.84
C PRO A 49 5.85 -0.81 2.32
N ASN A 50 5.91 0.44 1.85
CA ASN A 50 6.03 0.79 0.43
C ASN A 50 7.07 -0.07 -0.32
N GLY A 51 8.25 -0.22 0.28
CA GLY A 51 9.27 -1.15 -0.15
C GLY A 51 9.97 -1.82 1.02
N THR A 52 10.69 -2.91 0.77
CA THR A 52 11.35 -3.73 1.81
C THR A 52 12.67 -3.15 2.35
N ARG A 53 12.70 -1.83 2.60
CA ARG A 53 13.83 -1.11 3.21
C ARG A 53 13.42 -0.36 4.45
N LYS A 54 14.34 -0.21 5.41
CA LYS A 54 14.07 0.45 6.71
C LYS A 54 13.48 1.86 6.61
N TYR A 55 13.86 2.64 5.60
CA TYR A 55 13.35 4.00 5.42
C TYR A 55 11.91 4.07 4.85
N TYR A 56 11.30 2.93 4.54
CA TYR A 56 9.89 2.82 4.16
C TYR A 56 8.99 2.44 5.34
N LEU A 57 9.53 2.15 6.53
CA LEU A 57 8.73 1.73 7.71
C LEU A 57 7.79 2.83 8.26
N ASN A 58 7.79 4.03 7.66
CA ASN A 58 6.84 5.09 8.01
C ASN A 58 5.63 5.16 7.06
N ARG A 59 5.56 4.35 6.00
CA ARG A 59 4.50 4.42 4.97
C ARG A 59 4.25 3.09 4.28
N SER A 60 3.00 2.84 3.92
CA SER A 60 2.61 1.65 3.14
C SER A 60 2.51 1.96 1.64
N GLN A 61 1.67 1.21 0.94
CA GLN A 61 1.25 1.38 -0.45
C GLN A 61 -0.20 0.90 -0.60
N PRO A 62 -0.86 1.03 -1.77
CA PRO A 62 -2.21 0.52 -1.96
C PRO A 62 -2.36 -0.95 -1.52
N PRO A 63 -3.34 -1.30 -0.64
CA PRO A 63 -3.34 -2.57 0.08
C PRO A 63 -3.87 -3.74 -0.74
N PHE A 64 -3.03 -4.32 -1.60
CA PHE A 64 -3.41 -5.44 -2.47
C PHE A 64 -3.14 -6.83 -1.87
N PHE A 65 -2.68 -6.95 -0.62
CA PHE A 65 -2.35 -8.26 -0.04
C PHE A 65 -3.53 -9.24 -0.01
N PRO A 66 -4.77 -8.86 0.42
CA PRO A 66 -5.91 -9.76 0.30
C PRO A 66 -6.22 -10.16 -1.14
N HIS A 67 -5.98 -9.28 -2.12
CA HIS A 67 -6.14 -9.61 -3.53
C HIS A 67 -5.14 -10.65 -4.00
N MET A 68 -3.89 -10.60 -3.53
CA MET A 68 -2.87 -11.62 -3.81
C MET A 68 -3.29 -12.99 -3.25
N LEU A 69 -3.79 -13.01 -2.00
CA LEU A 69 -4.29 -14.23 -1.37
C LEU A 69 -5.46 -14.82 -2.16
N PHE A 70 -6.46 -13.99 -2.49
CA PHE A 70 -7.63 -14.42 -3.26
C PHE A 70 -7.23 -14.96 -4.63
N TYR A 71 -6.38 -14.25 -5.35
CA TYR A 71 -5.97 -14.67 -6.69
C TYR A 71 -5.20 -16.01 -6.66
N LEU A 72 -4.25 -16.18 -5.74
CA LEU A 72 -3.53 -17.46 -5.64
C LEU A 72 -4.45 -18.60 -5.18
N TYR A 73 -5.35 -18.34 -4.22
CA TYR A 73 -6.28 -19.36 -3.71
C TYR A 73 -7.21 -19.90 -4.81
N GLU A 74 -7.77 -19.03 -5.63
CA GLU A 74 -8.71 -19.39 -6.70
C GLU A 74 -8.03 -20.11 -7.88
N ASN A 75 -6.70 -20.00 -8.02
CA ASN A 75 -5.96 -20.53 -9.17
C ASN A 75 -4.99 -21.65 -8.81
N THR A 76 -5.02 -22.17 -7.58
CA THR A 76 -4.17 -23.29 -7.15
C THR A 76 -5.01 -24.46 -6.65
N GLU A 77 -4.65 -25.66 -7.07
CA GLU A 77 -5.17 -26.93 -6.52
C GLU A 77 -4.30 -27.44 -5.35
N ASN A 78 -3.23 -26.71 -5.01
CA ASN A 78 -2.28 -27.11 -3.99
C ASN A 78 -2.85 -26.88 -2.59
N GLN A 79 -3.30 -27.96 -1.93
CA GLN A 79 -3.93 -27.88 -0.62
C GLN A 79 -3.03 -27.25 0.45
N LYS A 80 -1.70 -27.36 0.34
CA LYS A 80 -0.76 -26.73 1.26
C LYS A 80 -0.83 -25.21 1.16
N ILE A 81 -0.90 -24.68 -0.05
CA ILE A 81 -1.03 -23.23 -0.30
C ILE A 81 -2.39 -22.75 0.20
N ARG A 82 -3.47 -23.45 -0.14
CA ARG A 82 -4.83 -23.11 0.31
C ARG A 82 -4.94 -23.08 1.83
N ASN A 83 -4.43 -24.11 2.52
CA ASN A 83 -4.44 -24.17 3.98
C ASN A 83 -3.60 -23.04 4.61
N PHE A 84 -2.48 -22.67 3.99
CA PHE A 84 -1.68 -21.53 4.47
C PHE A 84 -2.44 -20.21 4.31
N ILE A 85 -3.10 -20.00 3.17
CA ILE A 85 -3.90 -18.79 2.91
C ILE A 85 -5.05 -18.67 3.92
N LEU A 86 -5.78 -19.75 4.17
CA LEU A 86 -6.92 -19.75 5.12
C LEU A 86 -6.49 -19.67 6.60
N SER A 87 -5.19 -19.83 6.90
CA SER A 87 -4.65 -19.67 8.24
C SER A 87 -3.82 -18.40 8.34
N LYS A 88 -2.48 -18.52 8.22
CA LYS A 88 -1.54 -17.40 8.36
C LYS A 88 -1.80 -16.25 7.38
N GLY A 89 -2.23 -16.57 6.15
CA GLY A 89 -2.57 -15.54 5.15
C GLY A 89 -3.73 -14.67 5.62
N LEU A 90 -4.82 -15.29 6.04
CA LEU A 90 -6.02 -14.62 6.54
C LEU A 90 -5.74 -13.81 7.81
N ASP A 91 -5.00 -14.38 8.76
CA ASP A 91 -4.59 -13.67 9.99
C ASP A 91 -3.80 -12.39 9.65
N ALA A 92 -2.84 -12.49 8.72
CA ALA A 92 -2.08 -11.34 8.26
C ALA A 92 -2.95 -10.31 7.52
N ALA A 93 -3.89 -10.75 6.68
CA ALA A 93 -4.82 -9.85 5.98
C ALA A 93 -5.71 -9.06 6.94
N ILE A 94 -6.17 -9.70 8.02
CA ILE A 94 -6.94 -9.04 9.09
C ILE A 94 -6.06 -8.03 9.83
N GLU A 95 -4.80 -8.37 10.13
CA GLU A 95 -3.89 -7.46 10.82
C GLU A 95 -3.56 -6.22 9.98
N GLU A 96 -3.29 -6.40 8.70
CA GLU A 96 -3.05 -5.27 7.80
C GLU A 96 -4.33 -4.41 7.61
N HIS A 97 -5.52 -5.02 7.51
CA HIS A 97 -6.77 -4.27 7.49
C HIS A 97 -6.91 -3.38 8.73
N ARG A 98 -6.61 -3.90 9.94
CA ARG A 98 -6.60 -3.10 11.17
C ARG A 98 -5.62 -1.93 11.11
N PHE A 99 -4.46 -2.10 10.46
CA PHE A 99 -3.52 -1.00 10.24
C PHE A 99 -4.17 0.13 9.43
N PHE A 100 -4.78 -0.17 8.28
CA PHE A 100 -5.43 0.84 7.44
C PHE A 100 -6.65 1.49 8.12
N MET A 101 -7.35 0.76 9.00
CA MET A 101 -8.46 1.31 9.78
C MET A 101 -8.07 2.30 10.89
N LYS A 102 -6.77 2.49 11.15
CA LYS A 102 -6.29 3.54 12.08
C LYS A 102 -6.34 4.94 11.48
N VAL A 103 -6.27 5.05 10.16
CA VAL A 103 -6.21 6.33 9.44
C VAL A 103 -7.48 6.50 8.61
N LYS A 104 -8.43 7.25 9.17
CA LYS A 104 -9.75 7.46 8.58
C LYS A 104 -10.31 8.84 8.91
N VAL A 105 -11.23 9.28 8.07
CA VAL A 105 -11.98 10.53 8.23
C VAL A 105 -13.48 10.24 8.15
N THR A 106 -14.29 10.99 8.88
CA THR A 106 -15.74 10.90 8.81
C THR A 106 -16.25 12.03 7.95
N GLY A 107 -17.07 11.72 6.95
CA GLY A 107 -17.68 12.71 6.07
C GLY A 107 -18.70 13.56 6.82
N GLU A 108 -18.61 14.87 6.68
CA GLU A 108 -19.47 15.83 7.40
C GLU A 108 -20.96 15.66 7.08
N GLU A 109 -21.30 15.27 5.84
CA GLU A 109 -22.70 15.18 5.38
C GLU A 109 -23.33 13.78 5.53
N THR A 110 -22.51 12.72 5.53
CA THR A 110 -23.02 11.35 5.39
C THR A 110 -22.83 10.46 6.62
N GLU A 111 -22.07 10.92 7.62
CA GLU A 111 -21.56 10.12 8.77
C GLU A 111 -20.73 8.88 8.37
N ASN A 112 -20.58 8.61 7.07
CA ASN A 112 -19.72 7.55 6.55
C ASN A 112 -18.25 7.81 6.88
N THR A 113 -17.52 6.73 7.06
CA THR A 113 -16.10 6.74 7.39
C THR A 113 -15.31 6.26 6.18
N PHE A 114 -14.26 7.00 5.83
CA PHE A 114 -13.40 6.72 4.69
C PHE A 114 -11.94 6.61 5.10
N ASN A 115 -11.22 5.67 4.49
CA ASN A 115 -9.77 5.58 4.65
C ASN A 115 -9.09 6.67 3.82
N VAL A 116 -7.98 7.19 4.34
CA VAL A 116 -7.13 8.18 3.64
C VAL A 116 -5.67 7.77 3.77
N TYR A 117 -4.87 8.07 2.74
CA TYR A 117 -3.42 8.01 2.89
C TYR A 117 -2.97 9.13 3.82
N LYS A 118 -2.08 8.84 4.77
CA LYS A 118 -1.58 9.86 5.68
C LYS A 118 -0.28 9.44 6.35
N VAL A 119 0.81 9.98 5.84
CA VAL A 119 2.15 9.79 6.38
C VAL A 119 2.57 11.06 7.11
N TYR A 120 2.85 10.94 8.41
CA TYR A 120 3.49 12.03 9.15
C TYR A 120 4.99 12.03 8.86
N SER A 121 5.49 13.13 8.29
CA SER A 121 6.94 13.34 8.14
C SER A 121 7.29 14.82 8.30
N ASP A 122 8.26 15.10 9.17
CA ASP A 122 8.88 16.41 9.33
C ASP A 122 10.20 16.53 8.54
N LYS A 123 10.57 15.50 7.79
CA LYS A 123 11.85 15.36 7.09
C LYS A 123 11.67 14.98 5.62
N PRO A 124 12.65 15.33 4.76
CA PRO A 124 12.70 14.82 3.40
C PRO A 124 12.80 13.29 3.38
N ARG A 125 12.26 12.64 2.36
CA ARG A 125 12.43 11.20 2.16
C ARG A 125 13.90 10.88 1.92
N PHE A 126 14.40 9.78 2.49
CA PHE A 126 15.80 9.39 2.38
C PHE A 126 16.22 9.13 0.93
N GLU A 127 15.33 8.51 0.13
CA GLU A 127 15.59 8.18 -1.27
C GLU A 127 15.51 9.37 -2.23
N SER A 128 14.92 10.49 -1.82
CA SER A 128 14.68 11.68 -2.66
C SER A 128 15.02 13.00 -1.94
N TYR A 129 15.99 12.96 -1.02
CA TYR A 129 16.27 14.05 -0.07
C TYR A 129 16.44 15.43 -0.73
N LYS A 130 17.23 15.48 -1.81
CA LYS A 130 17.56 16.73 -2.51
C LYS A 130 16.33 17.37 -3.16
N ASP A 131 15.47 16.57 -3.77
CA ASP A 131 14.30 17.03 -4.51
C ASP A 131 13.17 17.45 -3.58
N ASP A 132 12.97 16.70 -2.50
CA ASP A 132 12.03 17.04 -1.43
C ASP A 132 12.43 18.37 -0.76
N LEU A 133 13.72 18.58 -0.48
CA LEU A 133 14.23 19.84 0.08
C LEU A 133 14.03 21.03 -0.88
N LYS A 134 14.20 20.82 -2.19
CA LYS A 134 13.94 21.85 -3.21
C LYS A 134 12.46 22.22 -3.23
N THR A 135 11.57 21.22 -3.18
CA THR A 135 10.12 21.43 -3.14
C THR A 135 9.71 22.18 -1.89
N TYR A 136 10.28 21.85 -0.73
CA TYR A 136 10.04 22.58 0.52
C TYR A 136 10.46 24.06 0.44
N LYS A 137 11.63 24.35 -0.14
CA LYS A 137 12.05 25.75 -0.35
C LYS A 137 11.10 26.50 -1.27
N ASN A 138 10.64 25.87 -2.35
CA ASN A 138 9.67 26.45 -3.29
C ASN A 138 8.28 26.66 -2.65
N SER A 139 7.94 25.86 -1.64
CA SER A 139 6.68 26.01 -0.87
C SER A 139 6.67 27.20 0.09
N ASN A 140 7.73 28.02 0.12
CA ASN A 140 7.97 29.02 1.16
C ASN A 140 7.92 28.41 2.58
N TYR A 141 8.58 27.26 2.75
CA TYR A 141 8.74 26.58 4.03
C TYR A 141 7.42 26.09 4.66
N SER A 142 6.45 25.66 3.84
CA SER A 142 5.19 25.08 4.30
C SER A 142 5.43 23.86 5.21
N LYS A 143 4.80 23.85 6.40
CA LYS A 143 5.01 22.83 7.44
C LYS A 143 4.61 21.42 7.01
N ASN A 144 3.62 21.30 6.13
CA ASN A 144 3.03 20.00 5.78
C ASN A 144 3.62 19.38 4.52
N ILE A 145 4.55 20.05 3.82
CA ILE A 145 4.97 19.60 2.49
C ILE A 145 5.62 18.21 2.52
N TYR A 146 6.40 17.89 3.56
CA TYR A 146 7.07 16.60 3.66
C TYR A 146 6.08 15.47 3.92
N SER A 147 5.07 15.72 4.77
CA SER A 147 3.93 14.81 4.94
C SER A 147 3.16 14.63 3.62
N ASN A 148 2.87 15.69 2.87
CA ASN A 148 2.16 15.61 1.58
C ASN A 148 2.95 14.82 0.54
N ILE A 149 4.26 15.04 0.46
CA ILE A 149 5.16 14.28 -0.41
C ILE A 149 5.20 12.79 -0.02
N ALA A 150 5.39 12.50 1.26
CA ALA A 150 5.46 11.11 1.74
C ALA A 150 4.12 10.38 1.59
N THR A 151 3.02 11.09 1.79
CA THR A 151 1.65 10.58 1.60
C THR A 151 1.36 10.31 0.11
N ALA A 152 1.84 11.16 -0.80
CA ALA A 152 1.75 10.88 -2.23
C ALA A 152 2.53 9.61 -2.62
N ALA A 153 3.71 9.38 -2.02
CA ALA A 153 4.44 8.13 -2.22
C ALA A 153 3.71 6.90 -1.64
N GLU A 154 3.00 7.05 -0.51
CA GLU A 154 2.12 6.00 0.04
C GLU A 154 0.95 5.68 -0.90
N SER A 155 0.44 6.67 -1.64
CA SER A 155 -0.62 6.41 -2.62
C SER A 155 -0.19 5.58 -3.82
N GLY A 156 1.12 5.47 -4.09
CA GLY A 156 1.67 4.91 -5.33
C GLY A 156 1.61 5.86 -6.54
N TRP A 157 1.04 7.05 -6.37
CA TRP A 157 0.94 8.10 -7.40
C TRP A 157 1.84 9.30 -7.06
N ASP A 158 3.14 9.09 -6.90
CA ASP A 158 4.15 10.14 -6.69
C ASP A 158 4.85 10.53 -8.02
N PHE A 159 4.51 11.64 -8.68
CA PHE A 159 3.46 12.60 -8.35
C PHE A 159 2.45 12.74 -9.50
N SER A 160 1.26 13.25 -9.17
CA SER A 160 0.13 13.39 -10.08
C SER A 160 -0.60 14.70 -9.80
N SER A 161 -1.13 15.35 -10.86
CA SER A 161 -2.02 16.51 -10.74
C SER A 161 -3.26 16.23 -9.88
N ARG A 162 -3.66 14.96 -9.77
CA ARG A 162 -4.71 14.48 -8.85
C ARG A 162 -4.56 15.00 -7.41
N TRP A 163 -3.32 15.25 -6.97
CA TRP A 163 -3.01 15.67 -5.60
C TRP A 163 -2.71 17.17 -5.48
N LEU A 164 -2.63 17.90 -6.59
CA LEU A 164 -2.15 19.28 -6.62
C LEU A 164 -3.32 20.26 -6.68
N ILE A 165 -3.17 21.41 -6.03
CA ILE A 165 -4.10 22.54 -6.20
C ILE A 165 -3.79 23.28 -7.51
N ASP A 166 -2.51 23.41 -7.85
CA ASP A 166 -2.03 23.85 -9.16
C ASP A 166 -1.23 22.73 -9.81
N ASP A 167 -1.76 22.19 -10.90
CA ASP A 167 -1.23 21.05 -11.66
C ASP A 167 0.23 21.21 -12.10
N ASN A 168 0.74 22.45 -12.16
CA ASN A 168 2.12 22.73 -12.58
C ASN A 168 3.11 22.80 -11.40
N LEU A 169 2.61 22.85 -10.16
CA LEU A 169 3.39 23.19 -8.98
C LEU A 169 3.29 22.09 -7.93
N LEU A 170 4.30 21.21 -7.89
CA LEU A 170 4.38 20.11 -6.91
C LEU A 170 4.26 20.57 -5.44
N HIS A 171 4.72 21.79 -5.13
CA HIS A 171 4.63 22.33 -3.77
C HIS A 171 3.20 22.69 -3.33
N THR A 172 2.23 22.59 -4.24
CA THR A 172 0.79 22.73 -3.96
C THR A 172 0.09 21.38 -3.71
N ASN A 173 0.86 20.30 -3.59
CA ASN A 173 0.35 18.98 -3.19
C ASN A 173 -0.39 19.10 -1.86
N ASP A 174 -1.64 18.65 -1.83
CA ASP A 174 -2.54 18.67 -0.67
C ASP A 174 -3.26 17.32 -0.44
N ILE A 175 -2.61 16.21 -0.79
CA ILE A 175 -3.18 14.85 -0.69
C ILE A 175 -3.78 14.52 0.68
N ILE A 176 -3.25 15.09 1.78
CA ILE A 176 -3.74 14.84 3.14
C ILE A 176 -5.19 15.29 3.38
N ASN A 177 -5.72 16.16 2.52
CA ASN A 177 -7.09 16.66 2.56
C ASN A 177 -7.99 16.00 1.50
N ILE A 178 -7.52 14.96 0.81
CA ILE A 178 -8.24 14.28 -0.26
C ILE A 178 -8.64 12.87 0.20
N VAL A 179 -9.91 12.52 0.02
CA VAL A 179 -10.40 11.15 0.20
C VAL A 179 -10.18 10.35 -1.11
N PRO A 180 -9.26 9.38 -1.15
CA PRO A 180 -8.93 8.69 -2.40
C PRO A 180 -9.97 7.60 -2.72
N VAL A 181 -10.62 7.69 -3.88
CA VAL A 181 -11.61 6.70 -4.33
C VAL A 181 -11.00 5.31 -4.54
N ASP A 182 -9.77 5.24 -5.03
CA ASP A 182 -9.01 4.01 -5.23
C ASP A 182 -8.74 3.28 -3.91
N LEU A 183 -8.23 3.98 -2.90
CA LEU A 183 -7.99 3.39 -1.57
C LEU A 183 -9.27 2.77 -1.01
N ASN A 184 -10.38 3.52 -1.04
CA ASN A 184 -11.65 3.04 -0.49
C ASN A 184 -12.25 1.88 -1.31
N ALA A 185 -12.09 1.89 -2.64
CA ALA A 185 -12.50 0.77 -3.48
C ALA A 185 -11.68 -0.51 -3.18
N ILE A 186 -10.36 -0.38 -3.00
CA ILE A 186 -9.49 -1.50 -2.62
C ILE A 186 -9.85 -2.01 -1.22
N MET A 187 -10.07 -1.11 -0.25
CA MET A 187 -10.47 -1.49 1.11
C MET A 187 -11.80 -2.24 1.15
N LEU A 188 -12.80 -1.78 0.40
CA LEU A 188 -14.08 -2.50 0.27
C LEU A 188 -13.86 -3.90 -0.31
N ARG A 189 -13.02 -4.04 -1.34
CA ARG A 189 -12.74 -5.36 -1.92
C ARG A 189 -11.96 -6.25 -0.95
N ASN A 190 -11.04 -5.69 -0.16
CA ASN A 190 -10.34 -6.42 0.89
C ASN A 190 -11.30 -6.96 1.94
N GLU A 191 -12.29 -6.17 2.38
CA GLU A 191 -13.31 -6.60 3.33
C GLU A 191 -14.15 -7.75 2.78
N GLN A 192 -14.54 -7.69 1.50
CA GLN A 192 -15.25 -8.78 0.83
C GLN A 192 -14.42 -10.07 0.77
N ILE A 193 -13.12 -9.98 0.46
CA ILE A 193 -12.22 -11.13 0.39
C ILE A 193 -12.01 -11.75 1.77
N ILE A 194 -11.75 -10.92 2.79
CA ILE A 194 -11.59 -11.37 4.18
C ILE A 194 -12.89 -12.04 4.65
N HIS A 195 -14.04 -11.43 4.37
CA HIS A 195 -15.34 -12.04 4.68
C HIS A 195 -15.51 -13.38 3.99
N TYR A 196 -15.19 -13.49 2.70
CA TYR A 196 -15.25 -14.76 1.96
C TYR A 196 -14.41 -15.85 2.64
N PHE A 197 -13.15 -15.56 2.96
CA PHE A 197 -12.26 -16.54 3.60
C PHE A 197 -12.68 -16.94 5.02
N LEU A 198 -13.36 -16.07 5.76
CA LEU A 198 -13.90 -16.39 7.09
C LEU A 198 -15.10 -17.35 7.06
N ASN A 199 -15.72 -17.56 5.89
CA ASN A 199 -16.96 -18.33 5.75
C ASN A 199 -16.79 -19.63 4.95
N ILE A 200 -15.58 -20.01 4.57
CA ILE A 200 -15.29 -21.26 3.83
C ILE A 200 -14.43 -22.24 4.61
#